data_AF-A0A940C8E5-F1
#
_entry.id   AF-A0A940C8E5-F1
#
_cell.length_a   1.000
_cell.length_b   1.000
_cell.length_c   1.000
_cell.angle_alpha   90.00
_cell.angle_beta   90.00
_cell.angle_gamma   90.00
#
_symmetry.space_group_name_H-M   'P 1'
#
loop_
_entity.id
_entity.type
_entity.pdbx_description
1 polymer ?
#
loop_
_entity_poly.entity_id
_entity_poly.type
_entity_poly.pdbx_seq_one_letter_code
_entity_poly.pdbx_strand_id
1 'polypeptide(L)'
;MKTGYKITSLLLAVTLLFITGCANVNVNVEDRQQQDASDNERNERVYEIEEKTLPMYFGNFDERYDVEFAFIDGNDDVPYVSAESIKYIMEKMMGYFELTDYELSIEKDGDTATLTRESGYPMAIRCDDDVIEFYDYDGFISKTEKATLIDSVERTGYNRNGEPDLFEISDTSYERYGDKVCVNTGDYGIDLIHQNDGYYIPLQFVSDFILSQYEANLLYDGSAVYVGGMGSFDDYNEVLKNTDYPTWRSEALAEFNYNELCLALDYLYGLKEQHDITKFDTLFYQTGLKDRLLSQDPAEYNQALYDLISIHLDDIHSSFTRKSYHMKGRLDQREGASLAASLASDDRQKSARAAVYGDNVPPYEEVGNTAYITFDSFSSIPSKDYYEADPKEDLDDTIELMIYSFSQITRKDSPVENVVLDLSCNYGGAIQAAAYVIAAFLGDGSISVRDTMSGALVTQNFRADLNLDRKFDDNDTFLGKYNLVCLTSLSSFSSGNLVPSVFKNSQQVLMLGQKSGGGSCKVYHLTTADGACFNLSGPSLMSYTRNGSFYDIDRGIEPDFVIPSPAQFYDREKLTEYINELYGK
;
A
#
# COMPACT_ATOMS: atom_id res chain seq x y z
N MET A 1 59.75 25.30 -17.31
CA MET A 1 59.19 24.51 -18.44
C MET A 1 58.01 23.75 -17.86
N LYS A 2 56.79 24.22 -18.14
CA LYS A 2 55.84 23.63 -19.11
C LYS A 2 55.39 22.23 -18.62
N THR A 3 54.13 21.88 -18.37
CA THR A 3 52.78 22.38 -18.70
C THR A 3 51.85 21.44 -17.90
N GLY A 4 50.78 21.81 -17.19
CA GLY A 4 49.63 22.60 -17.60
C GLY A 4 48.57 21.69 -18.23
N TYR A 5 47.57 21.22 -17.47
CA TYR A 5 46.24 20.85 -17.99
C TYR A 5 45.16 21.22 -16.97
N LYS A 6 44.40 22.26 -17.32
CA LYS A 6 43.09 22.60 -16.76
C LYS A 6 42.08 21.65 -17.40
N ILE A 7 41.26 21.00 -16.59
CA ILE A 7 40.02 20.37 -17.07
C ILE A 7 38.95 21.46 -17.00
N THR A 8 38.61 21.99 -18.17
CA THR A 8 37.43 22.82 -18.40
C THR A 8 36.20 21.92 -18.41
N SER A 9 35.29 22.15 -17.48
CA SER A 9 33.91 21.67 -17.52
C SER A 9 33.23 22.23 -18.78
N LEU A 10 32.83 21.33 -19.68
CA LEU A 10 31.98 21.66 -20.81
C LEU A 10 30.58 21.12 -20.45
N LEU A 11 29.69 22.01 -20.03
CA LEU A 11 28.25 21.76 -20.05
C LEU A 11 27.88 21.47 -21.52
N LEU A 12 27.48 20.23 -21.81
CA LEU A 12 26.74 19.92 -23.02
C LEU A 12 25.27 19.86 -22.63
N ALA A 13 24.55 20.94 -22.93
CA ALA A 13 23.10 20.91 -23.00
C ALA A 13 22.73 19.97 -24.15
N VAL A 14 22.23 18.78 -23.83
CA VAL A 14 21.65 17.85 -24.79
C VAL A 14 20.14 18.02 -24.68
N THR A 15 19.59 18.86 -25.54
CA THR A 15 18.16 18.86 -25.85
C THR A 15 17.88 17.60 -26.67
N LEU A 16 17.33 16.57 -26.04
CA LEU A 16 16.83 15.38 -26.74
C LEU A 16 15.30 15.47 -26.78
N LEU A 17 14.78 15.88 -27.94
CA LEU A 17 13.42 15.56 -28.33
C LEU A 17 13.32 14.04 -28.48
N PHE A 18 12.61 13.39 -27.57
CA PHE A 18 12.19 12.01 -27.71
C PHE A 18 10.67 11.96 -27.89
N ILE A 19 10.23 11.81 -29.13
CA ILE A 19 8.90 11.29 -29.43
C ILE A 19 9.06 9.78 -29.57
N THR A 20 8.94 9.06 -28.46
CA THR A 20 8.73 7.61 -28.47
C THR A 20 7.28 7.36 -28.08
N GLY A 21 6.48 6.94 -29.07
CA GLY A 21 5.07 6.64 -28.87
C GLY A 21 4.87 5.63 -27.74
N CYS A 22 3.86 5.88 -26.92
CA CYS A 22 3.46 5.02 -25.82
C CYS A 22 3.08 3.63 -26.37
N ALA A 23 3.79 2.60 -25.94
CA ALA A 23 3.31 1.24 -26.11
C ALA A 23 2.29 0.99 -25.01
N ASN A 24 1.03 0.78 -25.38
CA ASN A 24 -0.03 0.40 -24.47
C ASN A 24 0.42 -0.82 -23.63
N VAL A 25 0.18 -0.77 -22.32
CA VAL A 25 0.00 -2.00 -21.53
C VAL A 25 -1.04 -2.81 -22.29
N ASN A 26 -0.68 -4.04 -22.70
CA ASN A 26 -1.49 -4.89 -23.59
C ASN A 26 -2.85 -5.22 -22.96
N VAL A 27 -3.82 -4.33 -23.12
CA VAL A 27 -5.23 -4.64 -23.08
C VAL A 27 -5.56 -5.23 -24.44
N ASN A 28 -5.89 -6.52 -24.50
CA ASN A 28 -6.37 -7.16 -25.73
C ASN A 28 -7.69 -6.50 -26.17
N VAL A 29 -7.59 -5.49 -27.03
CA VAL A 29 -8.74 -4.88 -27.70
C VAL A 29 -9.00 -5.66 -29.00
N GLU A 30 -9.61 -6.83 -28.87
CA GLU A 30 -10.33 -7.48 -29.96
C GLU A 30 -11.82 -7.55 -29.60
N ASP A 31 -12.49 -6.39 -29.65
CA ASP A 31 -13.81 -6.29 -30.30
C ASP A 31 -14.28 -4.83 -30.29
N ARG A 32 -13.97 -4.12 -31.37
CA ARG A 32 -14.79 -3.03 -31.94
C ARG A 32 -14.26 -2.70 -33.33
N GLN A 33 -14.71 -3.47 -34.32
CA GLN A 33 -14.63 -3.02 -35.70
C GLN A 33 -15.68 -1.92 -35.95
N GLN A 34 -15.20 -0.87 -36.60
CA GLN A 34 -15.93 0.22 -37.27
C GLN A 34 -16.63 1.25 -36.37
N GLN A 35 -15.83 2.22 -35.93
CA GLN A 35 -16.23 3.62 -36.06
C GLN A 35 -15.01 4.44 -36.50
N ASP A 36 -15.23 5.31 -37.48
CA ASP A 36 -14.23 5.96 -38.30
C ASP A 36 -13.11 6.64 -37.50
N ALA A 37 -11.87 6.29 -37.83
CA ALA A 37 -10.70 7.12 -37.53
C ALA A 37 -10.78 8.36 -38.44
N SER A 38 -11.35 9.44 -37.92
CA SER A 38 -11.08 10.80 -38.40
C SER A 38 -10.09 11.44 -37.45
N ASP A 39 -8.97 11.91 -38.00
CA ASP A 39 -8.09 12.90 -37.37
C ASP A 39 -8.94 14.01 -36.76
N ASN A 40 -9.11 14.00 -35.43
CA ASN A 40 -9.75 15.10 -34.73
C ASN A 40 -8.64 16.08 -34.38
N GLU A 41 -8.51 17.14 -35.18
CA GLU A 41 -8.02 18.42 -34.69
C GLU A 41 -8.89 18.77 -33.47
N ARG A 42 -8.37 18.59 -32.24
CA ARG A 42 -8.96 19.23 -31.06
C ARG A 42 -8.87 20.73 -31.32
N ASN A 43 -10.00 21.35 -31.63
CA ASN A 43 -10.10 22.80 -31.55
C ASN A 43 -9.66 23.20 -30.13
N GLU A 44 -8.74 24.18 -30.02
CA GLU A 44 -8.32 24.76 -28.74
C GLU A 44 -9.57 25.07 -27.90
N ARG A 45 -9.83 24.26 -26.87
CA ARG A 45 -10.87 24.55 -25.90
C ARG A 45 -10.36 25.70 -25.05
N VAL A 46 -11.07 26.82 -25.11
CA VAL A 46 -10.78 27.99 -24.26
C VAL A 46 -11.64 27.85 -23.02
N TYR A 47 -11.00 27.84 -21.85
CA TYR A 47 -11.64 27.66 -20.55
C TYR A 47 -11.76 29.00 -19.82
N GLU A 48 -12.83 29.20 -19.06
CA GLU A 48 -12.87 30.26 -18.04
C GLU A 48 -12.17 29.74 -16.78
N ILE A 49 -11.04 30.35 -16.41
CA ILE A 49 -10.24 29.92 -15.26
C ILE A 49 -10.33 30.97 -14.16
N GLU A 50 -10.86 30.59 -13.00
CA GLU A 50 -10.85 31.39 -11.78
C GLU A 50 -9.84 30.80 -10.78
N GLU A 51 -8.79 31.55 -10.45
CA GLU A 51 -7.81 31.15 -9.45
C GLU A 51 -8.20 31.68 -8.06
N LYS A 52 -8.20 30.79 -7.06
CA LYS A 52 -8.50 31.10 -5.65
C LYS A 52 -7.38 30.58 -4.77
N THR A 53 -6.90 31.41 -3.86
CA THR A 53 -6.03 30.96 -2.77
C THR A 53 -6.88 30.42 -1.63
N LEU A 54 -6.73 29.13 -1.32
CA LEU A 54 -7.46 28.44 -0.27
C LEU A 54 -6.50 27.91 0.81
N PRO A 55 -6.96 27.80 2.07
CA PRO A 55 -6.17 27.16 3.11
C PRO A 55 -6.08 25.65 2.89
N MET A 56 -4.88 25.10 3.09
CA MET A 56 -4.56 23.68 3.09
C MET A 56 -3.98 23.29 4.46
N TYR A 57 -4.55 22.27 5.10
CA TYR A 57 -4.22 21.86 6.47
C TYR A 57 -3.53 20.48 6.49
N PHE A 58 -2.45 20.33 7.27
CA PHE A 58 -1.64 19.11 7.33
C PHE A 58 -1.74 18.42 8.69
N GLY A 59 -2.48 17.31 8.77
CA GLY A 59 -2.74 16.56 10.01
C GLY A 59 -3.55 17.30 11.09
N ASN A 60 -3.49 18.64 11.18
CA ASN A 60 -4.24 19.44 12.14
C ASN A 60 -4.46 20.88 11.62
N PHE A 61 -5.12 21.72 12.42
CA PHE A 61 -5.43 23.12 12.05
C PHE A 61 -4.29 24.12 12.26
N ASP A 62 -3.24 23.75 13.00
CA ASP A 62 -2.08 24.62 13.26
C ASP A 62 -1.10 24.61 12.08
N GLU A 63 -1.00 23.48 11.38
CA GLU A 63 -0.18 23.30 10.18
C GLU A 63 -0.94 23.74 8.92
N ARG A 64 -1.05 25.06 8.75
CA ARG A 64 -1.78 25.69 7.64
C ARG A 64 -0.84 26.31 6.60
N TYR A 65 -1.15 26.03 5.33
CA TYR A 65 -0.52 26.64 4.16
C TYR A 65 -1.60 27.27 3.27
N ASP A 66 -1.26 28.35 2.57
CA ASP A 66 -2.16 28.97 1.59
C ASP A 66 -1.70 28.54 0.19
N VAL A 67 -2.59 27.88 -0.56
CA VAL A 67 -2.29 27.26 -1.85
C VAL A 67 -3.26 27.79 -2.89
N GLU A 68 -2.77 28.01 -4.11
CA GLU A 68 -3.58 28.46 -5.24
C GLU A 68 -4.18 27.25 -5.98
N PHE A 69 -5.50 27.32 -6.18
CA PHE A 69 -6.31 26.35 -6.92
C PHE A 69 -7.03 27.06 -8.06
N ALA A 70 -7.26 26.34 -9.15
CA ALA A 70 -8.02 26.80 -10.30
C ALA A 70 -9.39 26.13 -10.36
N PHE A 71 -10.40 26.91 -10.73
CA PHE A 71 -11.78 26.47 -10.92
C PHE A 71 -12.18 26.78 -12.35
N ILE A 72 -12.76 25.80 -13.04
CA ILE A 72 -12.90 25.80 -14.50
C ILE A 72 -14.37 25.98 -14.88
N ASP A 73 -14.65 26.88 -15.82
CA ASP A 73 -15.97 27.14 -16.40
C ASP A 73 -17.07 27.45 -15.34
N GLY A 74 -16.67 28.15 -14.27
CA GLY A 74 -17.56 28.53 -13.16
C GLY A 74 -17.96 27.36 -12.24
N ASN A 75 -17.29 26.21 -12.34
CA ASN A 75 -17.46 25.08 -11.44
C ASN A 75 -16.55 25.21 -10.23
N ASP A 76 -17.15 25.42 -9.06
CA ASP A 76 -16.47 25.54 -7.77
C ASP A 76 -16.34 24.21 -6.99
N ASP A 77 -16.86 23.10 -7.51
CA ASP A 77 -16.85 21.80 -6.83
C ASP A 77 -15.64 20.93 -7.20
N VAL A 78 -15.00 21.19 -8.35
CA VAL A 78 -13.89 20.38 -8.89
C VAL A 78 -12.62 21.24 -9.00
N PRO A 79 -11.75 21.25 -7.99
CA PRO A 79 -10.54 22.05 -8.00
C PRO A 79 -9.46 21.41 -8.88
N TYR A 80 -8.75 22.27 -9.62
CA TYR A 80 -7.53 21.96 -10.34
C TYR A 80 -6.33 22.62 -9.63
N VAL A 81 -5.14 22.05 -9.84
CA VAL A 81 -3.87 22.61 -9.36
C VAL A 81 -2.90 22.78 -10.50
N SER A 82 -2.16 23.89 -10.48
CA SER A 82 -1.10 24.15 -11.44
C SER A 82 0.14 23.29 -11.15
N ALA A 83 1.01 23.07 -12.14
CA ALA A 83 2.32 22.43 -11.94
C ALA A 83 3.14 23.09 -10.81
N GLU A 84 3.06 24.41 -10.66
CA GLU A 84 3.71 25.16 -9.57
C GLU A 84 3.08 24.84 -8.20
N SER A 85 1.75 24.77 -8.13
CA SER A 85 1.04 24.37 -6.91
C SER A 85 1.35 22.92 -6.53
N ILE A 86 1.46 21.99 -7.49
CA ILE A 86 1.88 20.60 -7.23
C ILE A 86 3.27 20.59 -6.59
N LYS A 87 4.24 21.29 -7.19
CA LYS A 87 5.58 21.43 -6.61
C LYS A 87 5.52 21.96 -5.17
N TYR A 88 4.77 23.03 -4.94
CA TYR A 88 4.63 23.63 -3.62
C TYR A 88 4.02 22.64 -2.60
N ILE A 89 2.92 21.97 -2.96
CA ILE A 89 2.25 20.98 -2.10
C ILE A 89 3.23 19.86 -1.73
N MET A 90 3.92 19.30 -2.72
CA MET A 90 4.86 18.20 -2.52
C MET A 90 6.02 18.60 -1.60
N GLU A 91 6.66 19.75 -1.83
CA GLU A 91 7.78 20.20 -1.00
C GLU A 91 7.34 20.51 0.44
N LYS A 92 6.12 21.02 0.66
CA LYS A 92 5.56 21.21 2.01
C LYS A 92 5.26 19.89 2.70
N MET A 93 4.65 18.95 2.00
CA MET A 93 4.34 17.63 2.55
C MET A 93 5.61 16.87 2.94
N MET A 94 6.61 16.89 2.06
CA MET A 94 7.87 16.20 2.30
C MET A 94 8.67 16.85 3.43
N GLY A 95 8.66 18.18 3.52
CA GLY A 95 9.19 18.91 4.67
C GLY A 95 8.49 18.55 5.99
N TYR A 96 7.17 18.34 5.98
CA TYR A 96 6.40 17.89 7.14
C TYR A 96 6.82 16.48 7.60
N PHE A 97 7.20 15.61 6.66
CA PHE A 97 7.77 14.28 6.95
C PHE A 97 9.28 14.28 7.23
N GLU A 98 9.90 15.44 7.47
CA GLU A 98 11.34 15.61 7.71
C GLU A 98 12.24 15.14 6.53
N LEU A 99 11.69 15.04 5.31
CA LEU A 99 12.41 14.71 4.08
C LEU A 99 12.94 16.00 3.42
N THR A 100 13.93 16.63 4.05
CA THR A 100 14.38 17.99 3.70
C THR A 100 15.12 18.12 2.37
N ASP A 101 15.57 17.01 1.79
CA ASP A 101 16.31 17.00 0.53
C ASP A 101 15.39 16.86 -0.70
N TYR A 102 14.07 16.75 -0.49
CA TYR A 102 13.07 16.66 -1.56
C TYR A 102 12.94 18.00 -2.29
N GLU A 103 13.15 18.00 -3.61
CA GLU A 103 12.94 19.14 -4.50
C GLU A 103 12.26 18.72 -5.80
N LEU A 104 11.50 19.63 -6.40
CA LEU A 104 11.02 19.49 -7.78
C LEU A 104 11.49 20.67 -8.63
N SER A 105 12.02 20.38 -9.82
CA SER A 105 12.26 21.37 -10.87
C SER A 105 11.16 21.29 -11.92
N ILE A 106 10.83 22.42 -12.58
CA ILE A 106 9.80 22.46 -13.62
C ILE A 106 10.40 22.99 -14.91
N GLU A 107 10.23 22.24 -15.99
CA GLU A 107 10.53 22.66 -17.36
C GLU A 107 9.23 22.71 -18.17
N LYS A 108 9.05 23.76 -18.99
CA LYS A 108 7.84 23.99 -19.80
C LYS A 108 8.24 24.02 -21.27
N ASP A 109 7.58 23.22 -22.10
CA ASP A 109 7.78 23.16 -23.55
C ASP A 109 6.45 22.91 -24.26
N GLY A 110 5.94 23.93 -24.97
CA GLY A 110 4.65 23.86 -25.64
C GLY A 110 3.52 23.48 -24.68
N ASP A 111 2.77 22.43 -25.00
CA ASP A 111 1.67 21.91 -24.18
C ASP A 111 2.11 20.92 -23.09
N THR A 112 3.41 20.83 -22.82
CA THR A 112 3.97 19.96 -21.79
C THR A 112 4.67 20.74 -20.67
N ALA A 113 4.36 20.37 -19.42
CA ALA A 113 5.16 20.75 -18.24
C ALA A 113 5.74 19.50 -17.58
N THR A 114 7.05 19.48 -17.36
CA THR A 114 7.78 18.36 -16.78
C THR A 114 8.29 18.72 -15.39
N LEU A 115 7.80 18.01 -14.38
CA LEU A 115 8.27 18.09 -13.00
C LEU A 115 9.34 17.02 -12.77
N THR A 116 10.55 17.39 -12.37
CA THR A 116 11.66 16.45 -12.18
C THR A 116 12.18 16.51 -10.74
N ARG A 117 12.21 15.35 -10.07
CA ARG A 117 12.77 15.16 -8.72
C ARG A 117 14.28 15.47 -8.71
N GLU A 118 14.86 15.79 -7.55
CA GLU A 118 16.32 15.91 -7.40
C GLU A 118 17.08 14.66 -7.86
N SER A 119 16.42 13.50 -7.70
CA SER A 119 16.88 12.17 -8.14
C SER A 119 16.89 11.96 -9.66
N GLY A 120 16.36 12.93 -10.41
CA GLY A 120 16.34 12.91 -11.88
C GLY A 120 15.19 12.13 -12.50
N TYR A 121 14.21 11.67 -11.72
CA TYR A 121 12.99 11.03 -12.24
C TYR A 121 11.93 12.09 -12.59
N PRO A 122 11.50 12.18 -13.86
CA PRO A 122 10.50 13.14 -14.30
C PRO A 122 9.07 12.57 -14.33
N MET A 123 8.11 13.48 -14.11
CA MET A 123 6.69 13.36 -14.43
C MET A 123 6.32 14.47 -15.43
N ALA A 124 5.82 14.12 -16.60
CA ALA A 124 5.37 15.06 -17.63
C ALA A 124 3.84 15.15 -17.67
N ILE A 125 3.32 16.37 -17.58
CA ILE A 125 1.92 16.73 -17.76
C ILE A 125 1.77 17.19 -19.22
N ARG A 126 1.09 16.41 -20.05
CA ARG A 126 0.90 16.67 -21.49
C ARG A 126 -0.55 17.03 -21.76
N CYS A 127 -0.81 18.32 -21.95
CA CYS A 127 -2.17 18.86 -22.08
C CYS A 127 -2.75 18.75 -23.50
N ASP A 128 -1.92 18.43 -24.50
CA ASP A 128 -2.36 18.25 -25.88
C ASP A 128 -3.16 16.95 -26.09
N ASP A 129 -2.79 15.89 -25.37
CA ASP A 129 -3.43 14.57 -25.42
C ASP A 129 -3.97 14.04 -24.09
N ASP A 130 -4.02 14.89 -23.05
CA ASP A 130 -4.49 14.54 -21.69
C ASP A 130 -3.77 13.33 -21.10
N VAL A 131 -2.43 13.36 -21.13
CA VAL A 131 -1.59 12.28 -20.61
C VAL A 131 -0.69 12.80 -19.50
N ILE A 132 -0.68 12.10 -18.38
CA ILE A 132 0.37 12.24 -17.36
C ILE A 132 1.33 11.06 -17.50
N GLU A 133 2.58 11.36 -17.80
CA GLU A 133 3.61 10.36 -18.08
C GLU A 133 4.66 10.38 -16.97
N PHE A 134 4.91 9.22 -16.36
CA PHE A 134 6.05 8.99 -15.48
C PHE A 134 7.09 8.17 -16.22
N TYR A 135 8.32 8.70 -16.32
CA TYR A 135 9.42 7.93 -16.92
C TYR A 135 9.68 6.64 -16.14
N ASP A 136 9.68 6.75 -14.82
CA ASP A 136 9.59 5.65 -13.87
C ASP A 136 8.73 6.12 -12.70
N TYR A 137 7.57 5.48 -12.50
CA TYR A 137 6.61 5.90 -11.49
C TYR A 137 7.18 5.74 -10.08
N ASP A 138 7.66 4.55 -9.75
CA ASP A 138 8.23 4.22 -8.43
C ASP A 138 9.44 5.09 -8.11
N GLY A 139 10.27 5.39 -9.10
CA GLY A 139 11.41 6.29 -8.97
C GLY A 139 10.97 7.72 -8.64
N PHE A 140 9.89 8.21 -9.27
CA PHE A 140 9.33 9.53 -8.99
C PHE A 140 8.74 9.63 -7.57
N ILE A 141 8.01 8.60 -7.12
CA ILE A 141 7.35 8.56 -5.80
C ILE A 141 8.29 8.10 -4.67
N SER A 142 9.53 7.71 -4.97
CA SER A 142 10.49 7.27 -3.95
C SER A 142 10.72 8.36 -2.88
N LYS A 143 10.79 7.94 -1.60
CA LYS A 143 10.93 8.86 -0.46
C LYS A 143 12.27 9.62 -0.49
N THR A 144 13.36 8.95 -0.88
CA THR A 144 14.70 9.53 -0.99
C THR A 144 15.51 8.80 -2.06
N GLU A 145 16.56 9.43 -2.59
CA GLU A 145 17.54 8.78 -3.50
C GLU A 145 18.23 7.54 -2.89
N LYS A 146 18.20 7.39 -1.57
CA LYS A 146 18.85 6.28 -0.85
C LYS A 146 17.90 5.13 -0.55
N ALA A 147 16.59 5.35 -0.71
CA ALA A 147 15.60 4.31 -0.49
C ALA A 147 15.63 3.31 -1.65
N THR A 148 15.25 2.08 -1.38
CA THR A 148 14.97 1.13 -2.45
C THR A 148 13.76 1.59 -3.27
N LEU A 149 13.68 1.21 -4.54
CA LEU A 149 12.63 1.66 -5.47
C LEU A 149 11.20 1.47 -4.91
N ILE A 150 10.97 0.33 -4.25
CA ILE A 150 9.75 0.01 -3.48
C ILE A 150 10.21 -0.46 -2.10
N ASP A 151 10.16 0.44 -1.11
CA ASP A 151 10.64 0.13 0.23
C ASP A 151 9.58 -0.57 1.08
N SER A 152 9.82 -1.86 1.39
CA SER A 152 8.94 -2.68 2.23
C SER A 152 9.44 -2.81 3.66
N VAL A 153 10.72 -2.55 3.92
CA VAL A 153 11.37 -2.65 5.24
C VAL A 153 12.15 -1.35 5.46
N GLU A 154 11.44 -0.34 5.93
CA GLU A 154 11.88 1.07 5.95
C GLU A 154 13.08 1.40 6.87
N ARG A 155 13.59 0.43 7.63
CA ARG A 155 14.73 0.67 8.53
C ARG A 155 16.03 0.47 7.77
N THR A 156 16.82 1.54 7.67
CA THR A 156 18.13 1.61 6.96
C THR A 156 19.21 0.66 7.49
N GLY A 157 18.87 -0.20 8.46
CA GLY A 157 19.76 -1.07 9.22
C GLY A 157 20.66 -0.35 10.22
N TYR A 158 20.60 0.99 10.29
CA TYR A 158 21.37 1.80 11.22
C TYR A 158 20.50 2.83 11.93
N ASN A 159 20.73 3.04 13.22
CA ASN A 159 20.05 4.06 14.00
C ASN A 159 20.63 5.48 13.72
N ARG A 160 20.04 6.51 14.34
CA ARG A 160 20.47 7.92 14.19
C ARG A 160 21.92 8.18 14.62
N ASN A 161 22.51 7.30 15.41
CA ASN A 161 23.91 7.39 15.86
C ASN A 161 24.88 6.67 14.90
N GLY A 162 24.38 6.06 13.81
CA GLY A 162 25.16 5.29 12.86
C GLY A 162 25.57 3.90 13.38
N GLU A 163 24.92 3.43 14.45
CA GLU A 163 25.12 2.07 14.96
C GLU A 163 24.11 1.13 14.30
N PRO A 164 24.43 -0.17 14.15
CA PRO A 164 23.44 -1.12 13.64
C PRO A 164 22.15 -1.10 14.47
N ASP A 165 21.01 -1.02 13.79
CA ASP A 165 19.66 -1.15 14.34
C ASP A 165 19.26 -2.63 14.38
N LEU A 166 18.00 -2.96 14.62
CA LEU A 166 17.50 -4.34 14.64
C LEU A 166 17.61 -5.13 13.32
N PHE A 167 17.93 -4.48 12.21
CA PHE A 167 18.01 -5.09 10.89
C PHE A 167 19.37 -4.87 10.23
N GLU A 168 19.79 -5.82 9.41
CA GLU A 168 20.84 -5.62 8.40
C GLU A 168 20.21 -5.86 7.03
N ILE A 169 20.06 -4.81 6.23
CA ILE A 169 19.65 -4.94 4.83
C ILE A 169 20.87 -5.38 4.02
N SER A 170 20.72 -6.46 3.26
CA SER A 170 21.80 -7.04 2.48
C SER A 170 22.01 -6.28 1.16
N ASP A 171 23.29 -6.09 0.80
CA ASP A 171 23.73 -5.63 -0.53
C ASP A 171 23.30 -6.56 -1.68
N THR A 172 22.77 -7.75 -1.37
CA THR A 172 22.23 -8.70 -2.35
C THR A 172 20.77 -8.45 -2.72
N SER A 173 20.15 -7.41 -2.15
CA SER A 173 18.82 -6.95 -2.55
C SER A 173 18.81 -6.61 -4.05
N TYR A 174 17.68 -6.86 -4.71
CA TYR A 174 17.53 -6.70 -6.16
C TYR A 174 16.42 -5.71 -6.47
N GLU A 175 16.67 -4.87 -7.45
CA GLU A 175 15.69 -3.92 -7.97
C GLU A 175 15.62 -4.00 -9.48
N ARG A 176 14.40 -3.91 -9.97
CA ARG A 176 14.08 -3.75 -11.38
C ARG A 176 13.13 -2.57 -11.51
N TYR A 177 13.60 -1.58 -12.24
CA TYR A 177 12.82 -0.43 -12.67
C TYR A 177 11.59 -0.86 -13.46
N GLY A 178 10.54 -0.06 -13.35
CA GLY A 178 9.29 -0.28 -14.04
C GLY A 178 9.39 0.10 -15.52
N ASP A 179 8.35 -0.27 -16.27
CA ASP A 179 8.07 0.35 -17.54
C ASP A 179 7.53 1.77 -17.31
N LYS A 180 7.66 2.60 -18.35
CA LYS A 180 7.08 3.94 -18.39
C LYS A 180 5.57 3.85 -18.15
N VAL A 181 5.05 4.67 -17.23
CA VAL A 181 3.61 4.71 -16.91
C VAL A 181 2.99 5.91 -17.61
N CYS A 182 1.98 5.67 -18.44
CA CYS A 182 1.16 6.71 -19.08
C CYS A 182 -0.27 6.62 -18.56
N VAL A 183 -0.68 7.64 -17.82
CA VAL A 183 -2.05 7.77 -17.32
C VAL A 183 -2.83 8.65 -18.31
N ASN A 184 -3.64 8.02 -19.17
CA ASN A 184 -4.42 8.72 -20.18
C ASN A 184 -5.74 9.21 -19.56
N THR A 185 -5.76 10.43 -19.04
CA THR A 185 -6.94 10.98 -18.36
C THR A 185 -8.05 11.30 -19.37
N GLY A 186 -7.67 11.62 -20.62
CA GLY A 186 -8.61 11.89 -21.71
C GLY A 186 -9.52 10.70 -22.06
N ASP A 187 -9.07 9.46 -21.86
CA ASP A 187 -9.88 8.24 -22.08
C ASP A 187 -11.09 8.16 -21.11
N TYR A 188 -11.04 8.91 -20.01
CA TYR A 188 -12.08 9.01 -19.00
C TYR A 188 -12.83 10.35 -19.07
N GLY A 189 -12.56 11.19 -20.08
CA GLY A 189 -13.16 12.51 -20.20
C GLY A 189 -12.65 13.51 -19.15
N ILE A 190 -11.42 13.33 -18.68
CA ILE A 190 -10.76 14.25 -17.73
C ILE A 190 -9.71 15.05 -18.51
N ASP A 191 -9.98 16.34 -18.69
CA ASP A 191 -9.12 17.26 -19.42
C ASP A 191 -7.92 17.73 -18.57
N LEU A 192 -6.73 17.80 -19.16
CA LEU A 192 -5.57 18.51 -18.64
C LEU A 192 -5.45 19.85 -19.38
N ILE A 193 -5.22 20.94 -18.66
CA ILE A 193 -5.42 22.28 -19.23
C ILE A 193 -4.08 23.00 -19.34
N HIS A 194 -3.75 23.47 -20.54
CA HIS A 194 -2.70 24.46 -20.77
C HIS A 194 -3.33 25.78 -21.25
N GLN A 195 -3.32 26.80 -20.39
CA GLN A 195 -3.83 28.12 -20.74
C GLN A 195 -3.13 29.20 -19.90
N ASN A 196 -2.84 30.36 -20.49
CA ASN A 196 -2.20 31.50 -19.81
C ASN A 196 -0.88 31.14 -19.08
N ASP A 197 -0.02 30.32 -19.71
CA ASP A 197 1.26 29.79 -19.18
C ASP A 197 1.11 28.83 -17.98
N GLY A 198 -0.12 28.51 -17.56
CA GLY A 198 -0.46 27.56 -16.51
C GLY A 198 -0.77 26.16 -17.07
N TYR A 199 -0.33 25.13 -16.34
CA TYR A 199 -0.57 23.71 -16.65
C TYR A 199 -1.32 23.11 -15.47
N TYR A 200 -2.59 22.78 -15.67
CA TYR A 200 -3.51 22.43 -14.59
C TYR A 200 -3.99 20.99 -14.73
N ILE A 201 -3.98 20.27 -13.61
CA ILE A 201 -4.54 18.92 -13.49
C ILE A 201 -5.53 18.87 -12.32
N PRO A 202 -6.49 17.93 -12.30
CA PRO A 202 -7.42 17.81 -11.18
C PRO A 202 -6.70 17.52 -9.86
N LEU A 203 -7.15 18.14 -8.77
CA LEU A 203 -6.59 17.92 -7.43
C LEU A 203 -6.64 16.44 -7.01
N GLN A 204 -7.71 15.74 -7.40
CA GLN A 204 -7.91 14.34 -7.04
C GLN A 204 -6.82 13.42 -7.63
N PHE A 205 -6.31 13.73 -8.83
CA PHE A 205 -5.17 13.00 -9.40
C PHE A 205 -3.93 13.08 -8.51
N VAL A 206 -3.64 14.28 -7.97
CA VAL A 206 -2.51 14.48 -7.06
C VAL A 206 -2.70 13.69 -5.77
N SER A 207 -3.92 13.69 -5.21
CA SER A 207 -4.26 12.87 -4.04
C SER A 207 -3.95 11.38 -4.29
N ASP A 208 -4.47 10.84 -5.38
CA ASP A 208 -4.58 9.39 -5.53
C ASP A 208 -3.36 8.75 -6.20
N PHE A 209 -2.72 9.44 -7.15
CA PHE A 209 -1.54 8.92 -7.84
C PHE A 209 -0.22 9.36 -7.24
N ILE A 210 -0.20 10.43 -6.44
CA ILE A 210 1.05 10.98 -5.89
C ILE A 210 1.07 10.89 -4.36
N LEU A 211 0.13 11.55 -3.67
CA LEU A 211 0.20 11.67 -2.21
C LEU A 211 -0.14 10.36 -1.48
N SER A 212 -1.02 9.54 -2.05
CA SER A 212 -1.44 8.26 -1.45
C SER A 212 -0.27 7.29 -1.27
N GLN A 213 0.79 7.41 -2.06
CA GLN A 213 2.04 6.65 -1.91
C GLN A 213 2.81 6.99 -0.63
N TYR A 214 2.60 8.20 -0.12
CA TYR A 214 3.14 8.69 1.15
C TYR A 214 2.13 8.58 2.29
N GLU A 215 1.08 7.77 2.10
CA GLU A 215 0.00 7.57 3.07
C GLU A 215 -0.71 8.89 3.41
N ALA A 216 -0.79 9.81 2.44
CA ALA A 216 -1.48 11.08 2.56
C ALA A 216 -2.59 11.20 1.52
N ASN A 217 -3.77 11.66 1.94
CA ASN A 217 -4.93 11.84 1.06
C ASN A 217 -5.49 13.24 1.18
N LEU A 218 -6.05 13.77 0.09
CA LEU A 218 -6.66 15.09 0.08
C LEU A 218 -8.18 15.00 0.17
N LEU A 219 -8.77 15.96 0.87
CA LEU A 219 -10.21 16.19 0.88
C LEU A 219 -10.46 17.68 0.70
N TYR A 220 -11.15 18.05 -0.37
CA TYR A 220 -11.68 19.40 -0.58
C TYR A 220 -13.14 19.44 -0.10
N ASP A 221 -13.53 20.49 0.62
CA ASP A 221 -14.90 20.62 1.16
C ASP A 221 -15.71 21.79 0.58
N GLY A 222 -15.18 22.46 -0.45
CA GLY A 222 -15.74 23.71 -0.98
C GLY A 222 -15.04 24.97 -0.45
N SER A 223 -14.31 24.89 0.66
CA SER A 223 -13.70 26.06 1.32
C SER A 223 -12.22 25.91 1.65
N ALA A 224 -11.78 24.68 1.92
CA ALA A 224 -10.41 24.34 2.29
C ALA A 224 -10.04 22.94 1.78
N VAL A 225 -8.74 22.67 1.75
CA VAL A 225 -8.20 21.33 1.49
C VAL A 225 -7.61 20.78 2.79
N TYR A 226 -7.92 19.52 3.10
CA TYR A 226 -7.44 18.81 4.28
C TYR A 226 -6.54 17.66 3.83
N VAL A 227 -5.39 17.48 4.50
CA VAL A 227 -4.49 16.35 4.28
C VAL A 227 -4.67 15.37 5.44
N GLY A 228 -5.28 14.22 5.13
CA GLY A 228 -5.45 13.11 6.06
C GLY A 228 -4.34 12.08 5.92
N GLY A 229 -3.98 11.42 7.04
CA GLY A 229 -3.02 10.32 7.05
C GLY A 229 -3.74 8.97 6.94
N MET A 230 -3.25 8.07 6.07
CA MET A 230 -3.79 6.72 5.86
C MET A 230 -5.31 6.71 5.60
N GLY A 231 -5.81 7.64 4.78
CA GLY A 231 -7.23 7.83 4.50
C GLY A 231 -8.08 8.33 5.68
N SER A 232 -7.46 8.63 6.83
CA SER A 232 -8.14 9.16 8.02
C SER A 232 -8.14 10.68 8.05
N PHE A 233 -9.31 11.24 8.35
CA PHE A 233 -9.53 12.69 8.54
C PHE A 233 -10.10 12.97 9.93
N ASP A 234 -9.76 12.13 10.91
CA ASP A 234 -10.35 12.21 12.25
C ASP A 234 -10.05 13.53 12.96
N ASP A 235 -8.87 14.10 12.73
CA ASP A 235 -8.46 15.41 13.24
C ASP A 235 -9.33 16.57 12.71
N TYR A 236 -10.03 16.35 11.59
CA TYR A 236 -10.91 17.33 10.94
C TYR A 236 -12.40 17.05 11.16
N ASN A 237 -12.74 15.99 11.90
CA ASN A 237 -14.12 15.54 12.06
C ASN A 237 -15.04 16.63 12.65
N GLU A 238 -14.54 17.51 13.51
CA GLU A 238 -15.36 18.59 14.07
C GLU A 238 -15.86 19.53 12.98
N VAL A 239 -14.98 19.96 12.06
CA VAL A 239 -15.36 20.85 10.96
C VAL A 239 -16.20 20.09 9.93
N LEU A 240 -15.74 18.91 9.49
CA LEU A 240 -16.40 18.14 8.45
C LEU A 240 -17.79 17.60 8.86
N LYS A 241 -18.12 17.54 10.16
CA LYS A 241 -19.46 17.15 10.64
C LYS A 241 -20.36 18.33 10.99
N ASN A 242 -19.78 19.47 11.40
CA ASN A 242 -20.56 20.60 11.91
C ASN A 242 -20.83 21.68 10.85
N THR A 243 -20.12 21.66 9.73
CA THR A 243 -20.42 22.51 8.58
C THR A 243 -21.70 22.00 7.87
N ASP A 244 -22.61 22.92 7.54
CA ASP A 244 -23.83 22.56 6.81
C ASP A 244 -23.55 22.50 5.31
N TYR A 245 -23.07 21.33 4.88
CA TYR A 245 -22.82 21.07 3.46
C TYR A 245 -24.12 20.84 2.69
N PRO A 246 -24.15 21.18 1.38
CA PRO A 246 -25.24 20.80 0.50
C PRO A 246 -25.50 19.29 0.56
N THR A 247 -26.76 18.89 0.68
CA THR A 247 -27.15 17.46 0.67
C THR A 247 -27.36 16.93 -0.76
N TRP A 248 -26.67 17.52 -1.74
CA TRP A 248 -26.70 17.17 -3.16
C TRP A 248 -25.31 17.40 -3.74
N ARG A 249 -24.98 16.69 -4.82
CA ARG A 249 -23.75 16.86 -5.62
C ARG A 249 -24.12 17.56 -6.92
N SER A 250 -23.28 18.46 -7.43
CA SER A 250 -23.51 19.00 -8.78
C SER A 250 -23.35 17.95 -9.85
N GLU A 251 -23.96 18.20 -11.02
CA GLU A 251 -23.81 17.33 -12.19
C GLU A 251 -22.33 17.18 -12.57
N ALA A 252 -21.58 18.29 -12.54
CA ALA A 252 -20.16 18.28 -12.85
C ALA A 252 -19.33 17.51 -11.81
N LEU A 253 -19.61 17.68 -10.50
CA LEU A 253 -18.95 16.86 -9.47
C LEU A 253 -19.30 15.38 -9.61
N ALA A 254 -20.56 15.04 -9.87
CA ALA A 254 -20.99 13.66 -10.02
C ALA A 254 -20.36 12.96 -11.24
N GLU A 255 -20.28 13.66 -12.37
CA GLU A 255 -19.60 13.16 -13.58
C GLU A 255 -18.10 13.02 -13.37
N PHE A 256 -17.43 14.09 -12.88
CA PHE A 256 -15.99 14.05 -12.62
C PHE A 256 -15.62 12.93 -11.66
N ASN A 257 -16.33 12.82 -10.54
CA ASN A 257 -16.05 11.81 -9.52
C ASN A 257 -16.30 10.38 -10.03
N TYR A 258 -17.24 10.16 -10.96
CA TYR A 258 -17.41 8.84 -11.58
C TYR A 258 -16.23 8.50 -12.50
N ASN A 259 -15.84 9.46 -13.34
CA ASN A 259 -14.75 9.29 -14.31
C ASN A 259 -13.41 9.09 -13.60
N GLU A 260 -13.16 9.88 -12.56
CA GLU A 260 -11.97 9.81 -11.72
C GLU A 260 -11.93 8.47 -10.95
N LEU A 261 -13.04 8.03 -10.36
CA LEU A 261 -13.11 6.72 -9.71
C LEU A 261 -12.81 5.57 -10.70
N CYS A 262 -13.30 5.65 -11.94
CA CYS A 262 -12.95 4.67 -12.98
C CYS A 262 -11.45 4.70 -13.29
N LEU A 263 -10.86 5.89 -13.43
CA LEU A 263 -9.43 6.08 -13.68
C LEU A 263 -8.59 5.51 -12.54
N ALA A 264 -8.85 5.92 -11.31
CA ALA A 264 -8.12 5.49 -10.13
C ALA A 264 -8.17 3.97 -10.00
N LEU A 265 -9.35 3.35 -10.08
CA LEU A 265 -9.47 1.90 -9.92
C LEU A 265 -8.83 1.12 -11.08
N ASP A 266 -8.91 1.62 -12.32
CA ASP A 266 -8.29 0.96 -13.47
C ASP A 266 -6.76 0.90 -13.38
N TYR A 267 -6.12 1.87 -12.71
CA TYR A 267 -4.67 1.93 -12.58
C TYR A 267 -4.15 1.43 -11.21
N LEU A 268 -4.90 1.68 -10.13
CA LEU A 268 -4.42 1.48 -8.76
C LEU A 268 -4.96 0.21 -8.09
N TYR A 269 -5.97 -0.47 -8.65
CA TYR A 269 -6.44 -1.75 -8.11
C TYR A 269 -5.52 -2.90 -8.50
N GLY A 270 -4.74 -3.41 -7.54
CA GLY A 270 -3.72 -4.44 -7.78
C GLY A 270 -4.27 -5.83 -8.10
N LEU A 271 -5.54 -6.11 -7.74
CA LEU A 271 -6.18 -7.42 -7.97
C LEU A 271 -7.03 -7.47 -9.25
N LYS A 272 -6.92 -6.46 -10.10
CA LYS A 272 -7.74 -6.32 -11.31
C LYS A 272 -7.66 -7.56 -12.22
N GLU A 273 -6.47 -8.09 -12.47
CA GLU A 273 -6.28 -9.30 -13.28
C GLU A 273 -6.85 -10.56 -12.59
N GLN A 274 -6.63 -10.70 -11.28
CA GLN A 274 -7.07 -11.82 -10.46
C GLN A 274 -8.60 -11.90 -10.37
N HIS A 275 -9.26 -10.75 -10.43
CA HIS A 275 -10.72 -10.59 -10.43
C HIS A 275 -11.35 -10.54 -11.83
N ASP A 276 -10.56 -10.74 -12.89
CA ASP A 276 -11.03 -10.70 -14.28
C ASP A 276 -11.73 -9.37 -14.65
N ILE A 277 -11.27 -8.27 -14.04
CA ILE A 277 -11.78 -6.93 -14.31
C ILE A 277 -10.92 -6.33 -15.43
N THR A 278 -11.49 -6.06 -16.60
CA THR A 278 -10.72 -5.37 -17.66
C THR A 278 -10.78 -3.85 -17.48
N LYS A 279 -11.98 -3.34 -17.18
CA LYS A 279 -12.31 -1.92 -17.02
C LYS A 279 -13.40 -1.75 -15.97
N PHE A 280 -13.22 -0.81 -15.05
CA PHE A 280 -14.19 -0.55 -13.98
C PHE A 280 -15.52 0.01 -14.50
N ASP A 281 -15.53 0.85 -15.55
CA ASP A 281 -16.77 1.29 -16.20
C ASP A 281 -17.64 0.10 -16.68
N THR A 282 -16.99 -0.94 -17.20
CA THR A 282 -17.67 -2.17 -17.65
C THR A 282 -18.24 -2.94 -16.47
N LEU A 283 -17.48 -3.08 -15.38
CA LEU A 283 -17.95 -3.71 -14.14
C LEU A 283 -19.16 -2.95 -13.58
N PHE A 284 -19.11 -1.62 -13.51
CA PHE A 284 -20.19 -0.79 -12.98
C PHE A 284 -21.47 -0.92 -13.80
N TYR A 285 -21.35 -0.99 -15.13
CA TYR A 285 -22.49 -1.25 -16.00
C TYR A 285 -23.09 -2.65 -15.76
N GLN A 286 -22.26 -3.69 -15.72
CA GLN A 286 -22.71 -5.08 -15.57
C GLN A 286 -23.37 -5.37 -14.21
N THR A 287 -22.92 -4.68 -13.18
CA THR A 287 -23.43 -4.80 -11.80
C THR A 287 -24.61 -3.88 -11.51
N GLY A 288 -24.94 -2.96 -12.42
CA GLY A 288 -25.99 -1.96 -12.23
C GLY A 288 -25.61 -0.83 -11.27
N LEU A 289 -24.32 -0.63 -11.00
CA LEU A 289 -23.82 0.44 -10.16
C LEU A 289 -23.63 1.77 -10.91
N LYS A 290 -23.46 1.74 -12.24
CA LYS A 290 -23.10 2.92 -13.05
C LYS A 290 -24.00 4.14 -12.78
N ASP A 291 -25.31 3.99 -12.97
CA ASP A 291 -26.26 5.11 -12.79
C ASP A 291 -26.26 5.63 -11.35
N ARG A 292 -26.05 4.74 -10.37
CA ARG A 292 -26.01 5.09 -8.94
C ARG A 292 -24.73 5.83 -8.58
N LEU A 293 -23.59 5.44 -9.17
CA LEU A 293 -22.31 6.12 -8.97
C LEU A 293 -22.30 7.51 -9.61
N LEU A 294 -23.04 7.70 -10.70
CA LEU A 294 -23.30 9.00 -11.35
C LEU A 294 -24.39 9.84 -10.66
N SER A 295 -25.02 9.35 -9.59
CA SER A 295 -26.15 10.03 -8.96
C SER A 295 -25.73 11.32 -8.25
N GLN A 296 -26.52 12.37 -8.42
CA GLN A 296 -26.40 13.62 -7.65
C GLN A 296 -26.91 13.47 -6.21
N ASP A 297 -27.60 12.37 -5.88
CA ASP A 297 -27.97 12.02 -4.50
C ASP A 297 -26.76 11.37 -3.79
N PRO A 298 -26.16 12.02 -2.77
CA PRO A 298 -25.02 11.49 -2.05
C PRO A 298 -25.30 10.13 -1.39
N ALA A 299 -26.55 9.85 -1.00
CA ALA A 299 -26.91 8.58 -0.37
C ALA A 299 -26.89 7.43 -1.38
N GLU A 300 -27.34 7.68 -2.62
CA GLU A 300 -27.32 6.69 -3.69
C GLU A 300 -25.88 6.37 -4.13
N TYR A 301 -25.07 7.41 -4.32
CA TYR A 301 -23.64 7.29 -4.66
C TYR A 301 -22.85 6.56 -3.57
N ASN A 302 -22.94 7.00 -2.30
CA ASN A 302 -22.16 6.39 -1.22
C ASN A 302 -22.59 4.93 -0.98
N GLN A 303 -23.88 4.60 -1.14
CA GLN A 303 -24.32 3.21 -1.09
C GLN A 303 -23.77 2.40 -2.26
N ALA A 304 -23.67 2.97 -3.46
CA ALA A 304 -23.10 2.28 -4.62
C ALA A 304 -21.59 2.05 -4.48
N LEU A 305 -20.85 3.02 -3.94
CA LEU A 305 -19.43 2.87 -3.62
C LEU A 305 -19.21 1.81 -2.53
N TYR A 306 -20.05 1.81 -1.48
CA TYR A 306 -20.03 0.76 -0.48
C TYR A 306 -20.34 -0.63 -1.08
N ASP A 307 -21.37 -0.74 -1.92
CA ASP A 307 -21.73 -1.99 -2.60
C ASP A 307 -20.59 -2.46 -3.52
N LEU A 308 -19.94 -1.57 -4.26
CA LEU A 308 -18.76 -1.89 -5.06
C LEU A 308 -17.70 -2.58 -4.20
N ILE A 309 -17.29 -1.95 -3.11
CA ILE A 309 -16.20 -2.43 -2.28
C ILE A 309 -16.58 -3.71 -1.55
N SER A 310 -17.73 -3.72 -0.86
CA SER A 310 -18.10 -4.81 0.03
C SER A 310 -18.74 -6.02 -0.67
N ILE A 311 -19.23 -5.88 -1.91
CA ILE A 311 -19.92 -6.98 -2.63
C ILE A 311 -19.23 -7.34 -3.94
N HIS A 312 -18.70 -6.37 -4.69
CA HIS A 312 -18.19 -6.61 -6.05
C HIS A 312 -16.67 -6.75 -6.13
N LEU A 313 -15.92 -6.05 -5.29
CA LEU A 313 -14.52 -6.36 -5.05
C LEU A 313 -14.40 -7.61 -4.18
N ASP A 314 -15.16 -7.66 -3.07
CA ASP A 314 -15.27 -8.83 -2.17
C ASP A 314 -13.90 -9.39 -1.72
N ASP A 315 -12.93 -8.48 -1.54
CA ASP A 315 -11.60 -8.76 -0.98
C ASP A 315 -11.44 -8.07 0.38
N ILE A 316 -10.52 -8.58 1.22
CA ILE A 316 -10.41 -8.19 2.63
C ILE A 316 -9.61 -6.88 2.82
N HIS A 317 -8.73 -6.50 1.87
CA HIS A 317 -7.97 -5.25 1.96
C HIS A 317 -8.78 -4.05 1.46
N SER A 318 -9.74 -4.26 0.56
CA SER A 318 -10.66 -3.22 0.10
C SER A 318 -11.78 -3.00 1.13
N SER A 319 -11.92 -1.78 1.64
CA SER A 319 -12.93 -1.45 2.65
C SER A 319 -13.43 -0.01 2.55
N PHE A 320 -14.73 0.20 2.72
CA PHE A 320 -15.30 1.54 2.78
C PHE A 320 -15.11 2.10 4.20
N THR A 321 -14.36 3.19 4.34
CA THR A 321 -13.97 3.73 5.66
C THR A 321 -14.83 4.91 6.05
N ARG A 322 -15.21 5.77 5.09
CA ARG A 322 -15.93 7.01 5.38
C ARG A 322 -16.83 7.43 4.23
N LYS A 323 -18.03 7.88 4.57
CA LYS A 323 -18.95 8.53 3.62
C LYS A 323 -18.55 9.97 3.34
N SER A 324 -18.94 10.46 2.16
CA SER A 324 -18.84 11.87 1.80
C SER A 324 -19.47 12.77 2.86
N TYR A 325 -18.95 13.98 3.01
CA TYR A 325 -19.52 14.99 3.91
C TYR A 325 -20.90 15.49 3.42
N HIS A 326 -21.26 15.22 2.16
CA HIS A 326 -22.59 15.45 1.61
C HIS A 326 -23.67 14.46 2.12
N MET A 327 -23.27 13.26 2.57
CA MET A 327 -24.23 12.23 3.01
C MET A 327 -24.53 12.30 4.52
N LYS A 328 -25.78 12.66 4.88
CA LYS A 328 -26.23 12.70 6.30
C LYS A 328 -26.71 11.33 6.83
N GLY A 329 -27.20 10.44 5.96
CA GLY A 329 -27.78 9.13 6.33
C GLY A 329 -26.80 8.04 6.76
N ARG A 330 -27.32 6.83 7.02
CA ARG A 330 -26.53 5.60 7.24
C ARG A 330 -26.54 4.74 5.99
N LEU A 331 -25.48 3.97 5.79
CA LEU A 331 -25.42 2.93 4.76
C LEU A 331 -26.19 1.69 5.22
N ASP A 332 -26.77 0.99 4.25
CA ASP A 332 -27.23 -0.38 4.40
C ASP A 332 -26.02 -1.31 4.29
N GLN A 333 -25.57 -1.83 5.42
CA GLN A 333 -24.36 -2.66 5.51
C GLN A 333 -24.67 -4.07 5.01
N ARG A 334 -23.93 -4.48 3.99
CA ARG A 334 -24.08 -5.73 3.25
C ARG A 334 -22.70 -6.12 2.74
N GLU A 335 -22.47 -7.42 2.64
CA GLU A 335 -21.17 -7.97 2.33
C GLU A 335 -21.31 -9.14 1.36
N GLY A 336 -20.30 -9.29 0.52
CA GLY A 336 -20.15 -10.37 -0.43
C GLY A 336 -19.86 -11.70 0.25
N ALA A 337 -19.83 -12.75 -0.56
CA ALA A 337 -19.73 -14.11 -0.05
C ALA A 337 -18.33 -14.41 0.50
N SER A 338 -17.29 -13.85 -0.10
CA SER A 338 -15.89 -14.04 0.30
C SER A 338 -15.61 -13.35 1.64
N LEU A 339 -16.03 -12.09 1.79
CA LEU A 339 -15.89 -11.36 3.04
C LEU A 339 -16.67 -12.03 4.18
N ALA A 340 -17.93 -12.39 3.94
CA ALA A 340 -18.75 -13.09 4.93
C ALA A 340 -18.16 -14.46 5.33
N ALA A 341 -17.57 -15.20 4.38
CA ALA A 341 -16.91 -16.48 4.67
C ALA A 341 -15.65 -16.30 5.52
N SER A 342 -14.88 -15.23 5.26
CA SER A 342 -13.68 -14.87 6.00
C SER A 342 -14.00 -14.49 7.44
N LEU A 343 -15.00 -13.62 7.66
CA LEU A 343 -15.50 -13.28 9.00
C LEU A 343 -16.03 -14.50 9.76
N ALA A 344 -16.81 -15.35 9.09
CA ALA A 344 -17.30 -16.58 9.72
C ALA A 344 -16.17 -17.55 10.08
N SER A 345 -15.05 -17.52 9.34
CA SER A 345 -13.87 -18.32 9.69
C SER A 345 -13.12 -17.74 10.87
N ASP A 346 -12.99 -16.41 10.93
CA ASP A 346 -12.45 -15.69 12.09
C ASP A 346 -13.14 -16.11 13.39
N ASP A 347 -14.46 -15.97 13.40
CA ASP A 347 -15.30 -16.22 14.56
C ASP A 347 -15.14 -17.66 15.04
N ARG A 348 -15.06 -18.62 14.12
CA ARG A 348 -14.84 -20.03 14.47
C ARG A 348 -13.49 -20.25 15.13
N GLN A 349 -12.43 -19.65 14.58
CA GLN A 349 -11.08 -19.84 15.08
C GLN A 349 -10.89 -19.17 16.45
N LYS A 350 -11.32 -17.91 16.59
CA LYS A 350 -11.32 -17.18 17.86
C LYS A 350 -12.16 -17.86 18.93
N SER A 351 -13.36 -18.37 18.57
CA SER A 351 -14.21 -19.12 19.50
C SER A 351 -13.56 -20.41 20.00
N ALA A 352 -12.89 -21.15 19.10
CA ALA A 352 -12.18 -22.37 19.49
C ALA A 352 -11.01 -22.07 20.43
N ARG A 353 -10.27 -20.99 20.18
CA ARG A 353 -9.18 -20.56 21.08
C ARG A 353 -9.71 -20.12 22.44
N ALA A 354 -10.76 -19.30 22.45
CA ALA A 354 -11.39 -18.81 23.67
C ALA A 354 -11.96 -19.94 24.54
N ALA A 355 -12.37 -21.06 23.94
CA ALA A 355 -12.82 -22.24 24.69
C ALA A 355 -11.71 -22.90 25.52
N VAL A 356 -10.43 -22.69 25.16
CA VAL A 356 -9.26 -23.22 25.88
C VAL A 356 -8.66 -22.16 26.81
N TYR A 357 -8.42 -20.96 26.29
CA TYR A 357 -7.66 -19.92 26.99
C TYR A 357 -8.52 -18.81 27.60
N GLY A 358 -9.80 -18.71 27.23
CA GLY A 358 -10.61 -17.52 27.52
C GLY A 358 -9.96 -16.27 26.93
N ASP A 359 -9.91 -15.20 27.71
CA ASP A 359 -9.29 -13.93 27.32
C ASP A 359 -7.76 -13.91 27.52
N ASN A 360 -7.18 -14.94 28.15
CA ASN A 360 -5.77 -14.99 28.53
C ASN A 360 -4.99 -15.97 27.64
N VAL A 361 -4.88 -15.64 26.35
CA VAL A 361 -4.04 -16.40 25.41
C VAL A 361 -2.58 -16.11 25.75
N PRO A 362 -1.77 -17.11 26.12
CA PRO A 362 -0.36 -16.90 26.41
C PRO A 362 0.40 -16.57 25.11
N PRO A 363 1.10 -15.43 25.04
CA PRO A 363 1.92 -15.09 23.87
C PRO A 363 3.08 -16.08 23.67
N TYR A 364 3.59 -16.65 24.76
CA TYR A 364 4.59 -17.69 24.80
C TYR A 364 4.17 -18.83 25.74
N GLU A 365 4.20 -20.07 25.27
CA GLU A 365 3.94 -21.24 26.10
C GLU A 365 4.86 -22.42 25.74
N GLU A 366 5.32 -23.16 26.75
CA GLU A 366 6.07 -24.40 26.56
C GLU A 366 5.24 -25.61 26.99
N VAL A 367 5.08 -26.57 26.08
CA VAL A 367 4.41 -27.84 26.33
C VAL A 367 5.38 -28.96 25.96
N GLY A 368 5.97 -29.58 26.97
CA GLY A 368 7.00 -30.62 26.78
C GLY A 368 8.29 -30.04 26.18
N ASN A 369 8.64 -30.50 24.98
CA ASN A 369 9.80 -30.04 24.21
C ASN A 369 9.42 -29.02 23.11
N THR A 370 8.23 -28.44 23.16
CA THR A 370 7.71 -27.53 22.12
C THR A 370 7.38 -26.17 22.73
N ALA A 371 7.95 -25.12 22.14
CA ALA A 371 7.59 -23.74 22.42
C ALA A 371 6.60 -23.23 21.36
N TYR A 372 5.52 -22.58 21.79
CA TYR A 372 4.53 -21.92 20.94
C TYR A 372 4.62 -20.42 21.15
N ILE A 373 4.70 -19.67 20.04
CA ILE A 373 4.69 -18.21 20.00
C ILE A 373 3.39 -17.80 19.29
N THR A 374 2.49 -17.09 19.99
CA THR A 374 1.12 -16.81 19.53
C THR A 374 0.83 -15.32 19.55
N PHE A 375 0.36 -14.76 18.43
CA PHE A 375 -0.10 -13.37 18.34
C PHE A 375 -1.05 -13.15 17.15
N ASP A 376 -1.94 -12.16 17.26
CA ASP A 376 -3.05 -11.95 16.32
C ASP A 376 -2.81 -10.85 15.28
N SER A 377 -1.74 -10.08 15.45
CA SER A 377 -1.35 -9.03 14.52
C SER A 377 0.16 -8.85 14.60
N PHE A 378 0.78 -8.57 13.46
CA PHE A 378 2.13 -8.05 13.42
C PHE A 378 2.10 -6.59 13.88
N SER A 379 2.84 -6.28 14.93
CA SER A 379 2.92 -4.96 15.52
C SER A 379 4.37 -4.64 15.87
N SER A 380 4.71 -3.36 15.80
CA SER A 380 5.99 -2.84 16.27
C SER A 380 5.80 -1.45 16.83
N ILE A 381 6.68 -1.03 17.73
CA ILE A 381 6.67 0.32 18.29
C ILE A 381 7.83 1.09 17.63
N PRO A 382 7.56 1.98 16.64
CA PRO A 382 8.62 2.59 15.83
C PRO A 382 9.70 3.33 16.63
N SER A 383 9.33 3.93 17.76
CA SER A 383 10.23 4.74 18.59
C SER A 383 10.94 3.97 19.72
N LYS A 384 10.72 2.66 19.84
CA LYS A 384 11.27 1.87 20.94
C LYS A 384 12.70 1.45 20.64
N ASP A 385 13.58 1.63 21.62
CA ASP A 385 14.92 1.09 21.62
C ASP A 385 14.94 -0.24 22.37
N TYR A 386 15.09 -1.33 21.64
CA TYR A 386 15.05 -2.68 22.18
C TYR A 386 16.36 -3.07 22.89
N TYR A 387 17.46 -2.36 22.65
CA TYR A 387 18.76 -2.65 23.29
C TYR A 387 18.85 -2.19 24.75
N GLU A 388 17.99 -1.23 25.13
CA GLU A 388 17.97 -0.65 26.48
C GLU A 388 16.80 -1.16 27.34
N ALA A 389 15.92 -1.98 26.76
CA ALA A 389 14.74 -2.51 27.42
C ALA A 389 14.91 -4.00 27.77
N ASP A 390 14.50 -4.40 28.96
CA ASP A 390 14.35 -5.82 29.30
C ASP A 390 13.19 -6.40 28.47
N PRO A 391 13.42 -7.45 27.65
CA PRO A 391 12.38 -8.03 26.80
C PRO A 391 11.23 -8.60 27.62
N LYS A 392 10.01 -8.41 27.12
CA LYS A 392 8.76 -8.87 27.75
C LYS A 392 7.94 -9.72 26.80
N GLU A 393 7.07 -10.52 27.39
CA GLU A 393 5.99 -11.21 26.70
C GLU A 393 4.87 -10.20 26.39
N ASP A 394 5.04 -9.41 25.33
CA ASP A 394 4.15 -8.30 24.94
C ASP A 394 3.43 -8.60 23.61
N LEU A 395 2.10 -8.61 23.61
CA LEU A 395 1.30 -8.81 22.39
C LEU A 395 1.20 -7.55 21.53
N ASP A 396 1.43 -6.37 22.12
CA ASP A 396 1.34 -5.10 21.40
C ASP A 396 2.64 -4.81 20.62
N ASP A 397 3.68 -5.62 20.81
CA ASP A 397 4.99 -5.47 20.17
C ASP A 397 5.57 -6.84 19.77
N THR A 398 5.28 -7.28 18.55
CA THR A 398 5.73 -8.59 18.03
C THR A 398 7.25 -8.71 18.03
N ILE A 399 7.98 -7.62 17.81
CA ILE A 399 9.46 -7.64 17.83
C ILE A 399 9.95 -7.98 19.25
N GLU A 400 9.41 -7.33 20.28
CA GLU A 400 9.77 -7.64 21.67
C GLU A 400 9.40 -9.07 22.05
N LEU A 401 8.20 -9.54 21.63
CA LEU A 401 7.78 -10.92 21.86
C LEU A 401 8.75 -11.93 21.25
N MET A 402 9.26 -11.67 20.05
CA MET A 402 10.23 -12.55 19.41
C MET A 402 11.57 -12.57 20.15
N ILE A 403 12.07 -11.41 20.59
CA ILE A 403 13.29 -11.32 21.42
C ILE A 403 13.10 -12.07 22.75
N TYR A 404 11.98 -11.85 23.42
CA TYR A 404 11.62 -12.55 24.66
C TYR A 404 11.58 -14.07 24.43
N SER A 405 10.83 -14.52 23.42
CA SER A 405 10.68 -15.94 23.08
C SER A 405 12.03 -16.57 22.74
N PHE A 406 12.87 -15.88 21.97
CA PHE A 406 14.22 -16.32 21.65
C PHE A 406 15.06 -16.50 22.92
N SER A 407 15.02 -15.56 23.87
CA SER A 407 15.71 -15.65 25.15
C SER A 407 15.25 -16.84 26.00
N GLN A 408 13.94 -17.14 25.98
CA GLN A 408 13.40 -18.30 26.68
C GLN A 408 13.88 -19.58 25.99
N ILE A 409 13.64 -19.73 24.70
CA ILE A 409 13.96 -20.93 23.93
C ILE A 409 15.45 -21.29 24.03
N THR A 410 16.34 -20.29 23.98
CA THR A 410 17.80 -20.47 24.01
C THR A 410 18.41 -20.48 25.41
N ARG A 411 17.60 -20.35 26.47
CA ARG A 411 18.10 -20.36 27.84
C ARG A 411 18.85 -21.65 28.15
N LYS A 412 19.77 -21.55 29.10
CA LYS A 412 20.51 -22.71 29.59
C LYS A 412 19.54 -23.78 30.10
N ASP A 413 19.77 -25.03 29.69
CA ASP A 413 18.98 -26.21 30.07
C ASP A 413 17.52 -26.19 29.56
N SER A 414 17.23 -25.39 28.51
CA SER A 414 15.95 -25.41 27.80
C SER A 414 15.62 -26.82 27.28
N PRO A 415 14.39 -27.33 27.49
CA PRO A 415 13.94 -28.61 26.93
C PRO A 415 13.45 -28.47 25.48
N VAL A 416 13.42 -27.25 24.93
CA VAL A 416 12.80 -26.96 23.64
C VAL A 416 13.60 -27.56 22.50
N GLU A 417 12.91 -28.29 21.63
CA GLU A 417 13.42 -28.85 20.38
C GLU A 417 12.58 -28.42 19.17
N ASN A 418 11.31 -28.04 19.40
CA ASN A 418 10.39 -27.57 18.37
C ASN A 418 9.94 -26.13 18.68
N VAL A 419 9.93 -25.26 17.68
CA VAL A 419 9.43 -23.88 17.77
C VAL A 419 8.25 -23.73 16.82
N VAL A 420 7.09 -23.38 17.36
CA VAL A 420 5.82 -23.24 16.65
C VAL A 420 5.42 -21.78 16.65
N LEU A 421 5.27 -21.19 15.46
CA LEU A 421 4.63 -19.89 15.28
C LEU A 421 3.13 -20.11 15.05
N ASP A 422 2.27 -19.62 15.93
CA ASP A 422 0.81 -19.72 15.77
C ASP A 422 0.24 -18.43 15.17
N LEU A 423 0.03 -18.45 13.85
CA LEU A 423 -0.62 -17.38 13.11
C LEU A 423 -2.09 -17.70 12.81
N SER A 424 -2.68 -18.69 13.48
CA SER A 424 -4.01 -19.19 13.14
C SER A 424 -5.12 -18.16 13.31
N CYS A 425 -4.92 -17.10 14.11
CA CYS A 425 -5.85 -15.96 14.25
C CYS A 425 -5.28 -14.63 13.74
N ASN A 426 -4.22 -14.65 12.92
CA ASN A 426 -3.43 -13.45 12.61
C ASN A 426 -3.83 -12.75 11.30
N TYR A 427 -4.36 -11.52 11.39
CA TYR A 427 -4.85 -10.74 10.23
C TYR A 427 -3.81 -9.89 9.51
N GLY A 428 -2.52 -10.07 9.83
CA GLY A 428 -1.42 -9.28 9.28
C GLY A 428 -1.03 -8.13 10.17
N GLY A 429 -0.53 -7.04 9.58
CA GLY A 429 -0.10 -5.85 10.31
C GLY A 429 1.22 -5.29 9.79
N ALA A 430 2.07 -4.82 10.69
CA ALA A 430 3.33 -4.15 10.35
C ALA A 430 4.31 -5.09 9.63
N ILE A 431 4.69 -4.72 8.40
CA ILE A 431 5.63 -5.49 7.57
C ILE A 431 7.03 -5.60 8.19
N GLN A 432 7.45 -4.63 9.00
CA GLN A 432 8.73 -4.67 9.70
C GLN A 432 8.74 -5.78 10.76
N ALA A 433 7.66 -5.94 11.52
CA ALA A 433 7.53 -7.05 12.47
C ALA A 433 7.48 -8.40 11.74
N ALA A 434 6.82 -8.47 10.58
CA ALA A 434 6.81 -9.67 9.74
C ALA A 434 8.21 -10.03 9.23
N ALA A 435 8.98 -9.03 8.76
CA ALA A 435 10.37 -9.21 8.36
C ALA A 435 11.23 -9.74 9.53
N TYR A 436 11.07 -9.17 10.72
CA TYR A 436 11.79 -9.64 11.92
C TYR A 436 11.50 -11.11 12.22
N VAL A 437 10.22 -11.53 12.16
CA VAL A 437 9.82 -12.94 12.34
C VAL A 437 10.38 -13.84 11.24
N ILE A 438 10.42 -13.38 10.00
CA ILE A 438 11.02 -14.14 8.89
C ILE A 438 12.50 -14.39 9.16
N ALA A 439 13.25 -13.35 9.52
CA ALA A 439 14.67 -13.46 9.84
C ALA A 439 14.91 -14.34 11.08
N ALA A 440 14.08 -14.22 12.12
CA ALA A 440 14.15 -15.08 13.31
C ALA A 440 14.09 -16.57 12.97
N PHE A 441 13.22 -16.96 12.04
CA PHE A 441 13.02 -18.36 11.65
C PHE A 441 14.00 -18.85 10.59
N LEU A 442 14.44 -17.99 9.66
CA LEU A 442 15.24 -18.41 8.50
C LEU A 442 16.70 -17.94 8.53
N GLY A 443 17.05 -17.02 9.44
CA GLY A 443 18.35 -16.34 9.51
C GLY A 443 18.47 -15.27 8.42
N ASP A 444 18.39 -15.69 7.17
CA ASP A 444 18.30 -14.82 6.00
C ASP A 444 16.84 -14.71 5.54
N GLY A 445 16.27 -13.51 5.67
CA GLY A 445 14.93 -13.17 5.22
C GLY A 445 14.91 -12.51 3.84
N SER A 446 13.81 -12.70 3.12
CA SER A 446 13.59 -12.06 1.82
C SER A 446 12.10 -11.78 1.61
N ILE A 447 11.77 -10.56 1.19
CA ILE A 447 10.42 -10.15 0.78
C ILE A 447 10.53 -9.56 -0.62
N SER A 448 9.59 -9.91 -1.49
CA SER A 448 9.52 -9.35 -2.84
C SER A 448 8.23 -8.58 -3.04
N VAL A 449 8.28 -7.44 -3.71
CA VAL A 449 7.12 -6.63 -4.06
C VAL A 449 7.19 -6.26 -5.54
N ARG A 450 6.04 -6.33 -6.21
CA ARG A 450 5.86 -5.85 -7.58
C ARG A 450 4.80 -4.77 -7.60
N ASP A 451 5.09 -3.65 -8.26
CA ASP A 451 4.06 -2.68 -8.60
C ASP A 451 3.32 -3.12 -9.87
N THR A 452 1.99 -3.22 -9.82
CA THR A 452 1.16 -3.67 -10.96
C THR A 452 1.00 -2.60 -12.03
N MET A 453 1.16 -1.33 -11.67
CA MET A 453 1.02 -0.21 -12.59
C MET A 453 2.28 -0.04 -13.44
N SER A 454 3.46 -0.05 -12.82
CA SER A 454 4.74 0.10 -13.53
C SER A 454 5.39 -1.22 -13.91
N GLY A 455 5.09 -2.32 -13.20
CA GLY A 455 5.82 -3.58 -13.34
C GLY A 455 7.19 -3.61 -12.63
N ALA A 456 7.54 -2.54 -11.91
CA ALA A 456 8.71 -2.49 -11.05
C ALA A 456 8.71 -3.66 -10.06
N LEU A 457 9.89 -4.16 -9.73
CA LEU A 457 10.07 -5.32 -8.86
C LEU A 457 11.23 -5.08 -7.91
N VAL A 458 11.00 -5.23 -6.62
CA VAL A 458 12.03 -5.19 -5.59
C VAL A 458 12.02 -6.50 -4.80
N THR A 459 13.21 -7.02 -4.53
CA THR A 459 13.44 -8.07 -3.53
C THR A 459 14.39 -7.51 -2.48
N GLN A 460 13.87 -7.29 -1.28
CA GLN A 460 14.65 -6.86 -0.13
C GLN A 460 15.10 -8.09 0.66
N ASN A 461 16.41 -8.24 0.82
CA ASN A 461 17.02 -9.30 1.63
C ASN A 461 17.52 -8.69 2.95
N PHE A 462 17.27 -9.37 4.06
CA PHE A 462 17.57 -8.81 5.38
C PHE A 462 17.89 -9.89 6.41
N ARG A 463 18.58 -9.48 7.47
CA ARG A 463 18.79 -10.22 8.72
C ARG A 463 18.29 -9.40 9.90
N ALA A 464 18.13 -10.05 11.05
CA ALA A 464 17.73 -9.42 12.29
C ALA A 464 18.68 -9.80 13.43
N ASP A 465 18.84 -8.91 14.41
CA ASP A 465 19.58 -9.18 15.65
C ASP A 465 18.58 -9.58 16.74
N LEU A 466 18.57 -10.86 17.11
CA LEU A 466 17.61 -11.44 18.07
C LEU A 466 18.16 -11.47 19.49
N ASN A 467 19.48 -11.57 19.62
CA ASN A 467 20.15 -11.66 20.91
C ASN A 467 20.62 -10.30 21.45
N LEU A 468 20.45 -9.25 20.66
CA LEU A 468 20.73 -7.84 20.97
C LEU A 468 22.22 -7.55 21.23
N ASP A 469 23.13 -8.30 20.61
CA ASP A 469 24.58 -8.06 20.70
C ASP A 469 25.15 -7.21 19.56
N ARG A 470 24.27 -6.70 18.67
CA ARG A 470 24.58 -5.89 17.49
C ARG A 470 25.42 -6.63 16.46
N LYS A 471 25.32 -7.96 16.43
CA LYS A 471 25.82 -8.80 15.34
C LYS A 471 24.62 -9.44 14.64
N PHE A 472 24.80 -9.73 13.35
CA PHE A 472 23.80 -10.40 12.52
C PHE A 472 24.42 -11.71 12.03
N ASP A 473 24.35 -12.73 12.88
CA ASP A 473 25.02 -14.00 12.61
C ASP A 473 24.13 -15.22 12.89
N ASP A 474 24.68 -16.41 12.72
CA ASP A 474 23.93 -17.67 12.91
C ASP A 474 23.43 -17.86 14.35
N ASN A 475 23.83 -17.00 15.30
CA ASN A 475 23.24 -16.97 16.63
C ASN A 475 21.84 -16.34 16.64
N ASP A 476 21.49 -15.48 15.67
CA ASP A 476 20.22 -14.75 15.60
C ASP A 476 19.12 -15.47 14.83
N THR A 477 19.08 -16.80 14.93
CA THR A 477 18.05 -17.59 14.27
C THR A 477 17.75 -18.89 14.99
N PHE A 478 16.52 -19.38 14.80
CA PHE A 478 16.10 -20.73 15.15
C PHE A 478 16.56 -21.78 14.11
N LEU A 479 16.85 -21.37 12.87
CA LEU A 479 17.21 -22.28 11.78
C LEU A 479 18.45 -23.11 12.12
N GLY A 480 18.41 -24.40 11.78
CA GLY A 480 19.51 -25.34 12.01
C GLY A 480 19.69 -25.78 13.47
N LYS A 481 18.91 -25.22 14.41
CA LYS A 481 18.95 -25.55 15.84
C LYS A 481 17.68 -26.24 16.33
N TYR A 482 16.53 -25.85 15.78
CA TYR A 482 15.21 -26.35 16.19
C TYR A 482 14.40 -26.85 14.98
N ASN A 483 13.41 -27.70 15.26
CA ASN A 483 12.35 -28.01 14.30
C ASN A 483 11.38 -26.84 14.22
N LEU A 484 11.13 -26.31 13.02
CA LEU A 484 10.34 -25.10 12.83
C LEU A 484 8.98 -25.43 12.24
N VAL A 485 7.92 -24.89 12.86
CA VAL A 485 6.53 -25.11 12.46
C VAL A 485 5.79 -23.78 12.44
N CYS A 486 4.87 -23.59 11.49
CA CYS A 486 3.94 -22.48 11.48
C CYS A 486 2.50 -22.99 11.35
N LEU A 487 1.61 -22.51 12.22
CA LEU A 487 0.18 -22.80 12.17
C LEU A 487 -0.54 -21.72 11.37
N THR A 488 -1.35 -22.13 10.41
CA THR A 488 -2.12 -21.23 9.55
C THR A 488 -3.60 -21.60 9.55
N SER A 489 -4.45 -20.60 9.35
CA SER A 489 -5.88 -20.78 9.07
C SER A 489 -6.34 -19.75 8.05
N LEU A 490 -7.62 -19.78 7.63
CA LEU A 490 -8.15 -18.76 6.72
C LEU A 490 -8.04 -17.33 7.31
N SER A 491 -7.88 -17.20 8.63
CA SER A 491 -7.62 -15.92 9.29
C SER A 491 -6.20 -15.40 9.11
N SER A 492 -5.23 -16.26 8.76
CA SER A 492 -3.85 -15.90 8.43
C SER A 492 -3.82 -15.10 7.12
N PHE A 493 -3.97 -13.78 7.21
CA PHE A 493 -4.18 -12.88 6.07
C PHE A 493 -3.13 -11.74 6.03
N SER A 494 -2.91 -11.10 4.87
CA SER A 494 -1.96 -9.98 4.72
C SER A 494 -0.55 -10.38 5.16
N SER A 495 0.11 -9.70 6.09
CA SER A 495 1.40 -10.14 6.64
C SER A 495 1.33 -11.52 7.34
N GLY A 496 0.15 -11.88 7.87
CA GLY A 496 -0.18 -13.22 8.38
C GLY A 496 -0.21 -14.28 7.30
N ASN A 497 -0.31 -13.88 6.03
CA ASN A 497 -0.14 -14.74 4.87
C ASN A 497 1.27 -14.62 4.25
N LEU A 498 1.89 -13.45 4.28
CA LEU A 498 3.26 -13.22 3.79
C LEU A 498 4.27 -14.12 4.49
N VAL A 499 4.31 -14.09 5.83
CA VAL A 499 5.26 -14.88 6.63
C VAL A 499 5.18 -16.37 6.30
N PRO A 500 4.00 -17.03 6.39
CA PRO A 500 3.94 -18.45 6.10
C PRO A 500 4.18 -18.75 4.60
N SER A 501 3.89 -17.82 3.67
CA SER A 501 4.25 -17.97 2.25
C SER A 501 5.76 -18.02 2.03
N VAL A 502 6.51 -17.13 2.68
CA VAL A 502 7.99 -17.12 2.64
C VAL A 502 8.54 -18.41 3.26
N PHE A 503 8.00 -18.83 4.41
CA PHE A 503 8.36 -20.09 5.08
C PHE A 503 8.10 -21.33 4.21
N LYS A 504 6.94 -21.39 3.56
CA LYS A 504 6.60 -22.48 2.65
C LYS A 504 7.56 -22.56 1.47
N ASN A 505 7.94 -21.41 0.91
CA ASN A 505 8.88 -21.33 -0.19
C ASN A 505 10.30 -21.74 0.21
N SER A 506 10.73 -21.42 1.43
CA SER A 506 12.07 -21.79 1.91
C SER A 506 12.25 -23.31 2.10
N GLN A 507 11.14 -24.04 2.30
CA GLN A 507 11.11 -25.48 2.63
C GLN A 507 11.80 -25.82 3.96
N GLN A 508 12.05 -24.82 4.82
CA GLN A 508 12.72 -24.98 6.11
C GLN A 508 11.74 -25.04 7.30
N VAL A 509 10.50 -24.59 7.10
CA VAL A 509 9.47 -24.54 8.15
C VAL A 509 8.27 -25.34 7.69
N LEU A 510 7.76 -26.20 8.57
CA LEU A 510 6.61 -27.04 8.29
C LEU A 510 5.30 -26.29 8.50
N MET A 511 4.45 -26.22 7.48
CA MET A 511 3.14 -25.58 7.59
C MET A 511 2.10 -26.60 8.08
N LEU A 512 1.44 -26.32 9.20
CA LEU A 512 0.31 -27.09 9.69
C LEU A 512 -0.95 -26.22 9.73
N GLY A 513 -2.12 -26.84 9.62
CA GLY A 513 -3.38 -26.13 9.85
C GLY A 513 -4.35 -26.19 8.68
N GLN A 514 -4.84 -25.03 8.28
CA GLN A 514 -5.72 -24.85 7.13
C GLN A 514 -5.07 -23.85 6.17
N LYS A 515 -5.63 -23.75 4.96
CA LYS A 515 -5.17 -22.77 3.98
C LYS A 515 -5.20 -21.36 4.57
N SER A 516 -4.14 -20.57 4.34
CA SER A 516 -4.11 -19.16 4.74
C SER A 516 -5.14 -18.33 3.96
N GLY A 517 -5.53 -17.19 4.53
CA GLY A 517 -6.54 -16.27 3.98
C GLY A 517 -6.10 -15.55 2.71
N GLY A 518 -4.80 -15.46 2.46
CA GLY A 518 -4.28 -14.74 1.30
C GLY A 518 -4.00 -13.26 1.57
N GLY A 519 -4.21 -12.43 0.56
CA GLY A 519 -3.87 -11.01 0.57
C GLY A 519 -2.39 -10.78 0.24
N SER A 520 -2.15 -10.19 -0.93
CA SER A 520 -0.82 -9.78 -1.38
C SER A 520 -0.67 -8.27 -1.53
N CYS A 521 -1.74 -7.50 -1.73
CA CYS A 521 -1.63 -6.07 -1.90
C CYS A 521 -1.22 -5.33 -0.62
N LYS A 522 -0.41 -4.28 -0.75
CA LYS A 522 -0.37 -3.20 0.25
C LYS A 522 -1.74 -2.50 0.22
N VAL A 523 -2.29 -2.21 1.40
CA VAL A 523 -3.49 -1.38 1.50
C VAL A 523 -3.19 0.00 0.92
N TYR A 524 -4.01 0.43 -0.01
CA TYR A 524 -3.95 1.75 -0.62
C TYR A 524 -5.15 2.57 -0.16
N HIS A 525 -4.89 3.79 0.30
CA HIS A 525 -5.93 4.68 0.79
C HIS A 525 -6.33 5.64 -0.31
N LEU A 526 -7.61 5.79 -0.56
CA LEU A 526 -8.15 6.71 -1.55
C LEU A 526 -9.25 7.58 -0.93
N THR A 527 -9.36 8.77 -1.48
CA THR A 527 -10.55 9.60 -1.35
C THR A 527 -11.25 9.68 -2.69
N THR A 528 -12.51 10.11 -2.68
CA THR A 528 -13.18 10.52 -3.92
C THR A 528 -13.32 12.03 -3.90
N ALA A 529 -13.54 12.64 -5.06
CA ALA A 529 -13.66 14.10 -5.20
C ALA A 529 -14.75 14.71 -4.31
N ASP A 530 -15.78 13.93 -3.92
CA ASP A 530 -16.84 14.36 -2.99
C ASP A 530 -16.53 14.09 -1.50
N GLY A 531 -15.34 13.57 -1.18
CA GLY A 531 -14.83 13.36 0.17
C GLY A 531 -15.21 12.04 0.83
N ALA A 532 -15.76 11.05 0.12
CA ALA A 532 -15.80 9.67 0.64
C ALA A 532 -14.38 9.08 0.71
N CYS A 533 -14.10 8.25 1.72
CA CYS A 533 -12.82 7.56 1.89
C CYS A 533 -13.01 6.05 1.84
N PHE A 534 -12.05 5.37 1.23
CA PHE A 534 -12.02 3.92 1.16
C PHE A 534 -10.58 3.41 1.01
N ASN A 535 -10.42 2.14 1.32
CA ASN A 535 -9.21 1.39 1.13
C ASN A 535 -9.37 0.46 -0.06
N LEU A 536 -8.26 0.19 -0.72
CA LEU A 536 -8.17 -0.64 -1.90
C LEU A 536 -7.01 -1.65 -1.72
N SER A 537 -7.17 -2.85 -2.26
CA SER A 537 -6.02 -3.69 -2.62
C SER A 537 -5.16 -2.95 -3.66
N GLY A 538 -4.08 -2.30 -3.19
CA GLY A 538 -3.23 -1.39 -3.96
C GLY A 538 -2.32 -2.04 -4.99
N PRO A 539 -1.57 -1.21 -5.75
CA PRO A 539 -0.74 -1.69 -6.85
C PRO A 539 0.51 -2.45 -6.39
N SER A 540 0.94 -2.28 -5.14
CA SER A 540 2.09 -2.99 -4.59
C SER A 540 1.73 -4.40 -4.12
N LEU A 541 1.98 -5.41 -4.97
CA LEU A 541 1.75 -6.82 -4.69
C LEU A 541 2.97 -7.46 -4.01
N MET A 542 2.80 -7.84 -2.75
CA MET A 542 3.71 -8.69 -2.00
C MET A 542 3.78 -10.10 -2.59
N SER A 543 4.96 -10.69 -2.51
CA SER A 543 5.29 -11.94 -3.18
C SER A 543 6.57 -12.55 -2.61
N TYR A 544 6.93 -13.70 -3.18
CA TYR A 544 8.29 -14.18 -3.14
C TYR A 544 8.78 -14.50 -4.56
N THR A 545 10.10 -14.51 -4.73
CA THR A 545 10.73 -14.98 -5.97
C THR A 545 11.24 -16.41 -5.80
N ARG A 546 11.09 -17.22 -6.85
CA ARG A 546 11.70 -18.55 -6.93
C ARG A 546 12.16 -18.80 -8.35
N ASN A 547 13.45 -19.13 -8.52
CA ASN A 547 14.09 -19.35 -9.81
C ASN A 547 13.86 -18.18 -10.80
N GLY A 548 13.92 -16.93 -10.30
CA GLY A 548 13.72 -15.72 -11.10
C GLY A 548 12.26 -15.46 -11.53
N SER A 549 11.29 -16.25 -11.04
CA SER A 549 9.86 -16.03 -11.28
C SER A 549 9.19 -15.45 -10.05
N PHE A 550 8.23 -14.56 -10.27
CA PHE A 550 7.39 -13.93 -9.26
C PHE A 550 6.19 -14.84 -8.93
N TYR A 551 5.87 -14.98 -7.65
CA TYR A 551 4.72 -15.76 -7.19
C TYR A 551 3.82 -14.88 -6.32
N ASP A 552 2.62 -14.60 -6.82
CA ASP A 552 1.57 -13.94 -6.08
C ASP A 552 1.06 -14.84 -4.94
N ILE A 553 0.92 -14.26 -3.76
CA ILE A 553 0.47 -14.93 -2.54
C ILE A 553 -1.00 -14.63 -2.21
N ASP A 554 -1.71 -13.88 -3.06
CA ASP A 554 -3.07 -13.40 -2.79
C ASP A 554 -4.06 -14.51 -2.48
N ARG A 555 -3.88 -15.68 -3.11
CA ARG A 555 -4.78 -16.83 -2.94
C ARG A 555 -4.53 -17.62 -1.65
N GLY A 556 -3.55 -17.24 -0.85
CA GLY A 556 -3.09 -18.00 0.30
C GLY A 556 -2.37 -19.29 -0.08
N ILE A 557 -1.80 -19.93 0.92
CA ILE A 557 -0.98 -21.14 0.78
C ILE A 557 -1.62 -22.33 1.49
N GLU A 558 -1.44 -23.50 0.90
CA GLU A 558 -1.87 -24.76 1.51
C GLU A 558 -0.85 -25.24 2.56
N PRO A 559 -1.33 -25.78 3.70
CA PRO A 559 -0.45 -26.38 4.69
C PRO A 559 0.21 -27.65 4.13
N ASP A 560 1.33 -28.07 4.71
CA ASP A 560 1.93 -29.38 4.43
C ASP A 560 1.08 -30.51 5.02
N PHE A 561 0.52 -30.28 6.21
CA PHE A 561 -0.43 -31.19 6.85
C PHE A 561 -1.66 -30.46 7.37
N VAL A 562 -2.83 -30.99 7.01
CA VAL A 562 -4.12 -30.39 7.34
C VAL A 562 -4.54 -30.71 8.77
N ILE A 563 -4.91 -29.67 9.52
CA ILE A 563 -5.66 -29.76 10.78
C ILE A 563 -7.10 -29.32 10.49
N PRO A 564 -8.06 -30.26 10.40
CA PRO A 564 -9.38 -29.96 9.87
C PRO A 564 -10.28 -29.17 10.82
N SER A 565 -10.04 -29.23 12.14
CA SER A 565 -10.90 -28.59 13.14
C SER A 565 -10.15 -27.49 13.92
N PRO A 566 -10.71 -26.28 14.06
CA PRO A 566 -10.15 -25.21 14.89
C PRO A 566 -9.76 -25.64 16.31
N ALA A 567 -10.56 -26.50 16.96
CA ALA A 567 -10.27 -26.96 18.32
C ALA A 567 -8.94 -27.73 18.45
N GLN A 568 -8.47 -28.35 17.37
CA GLN A 568 -7.22 -29.12 17.37
C GLN A 568 -5.97 -28.23 17.35
N PHE A 569 -6.09 -26.96 16.94
CA PHE A 569 -4.97 -26.00 17.01
C PHE A 569 -4.55 -25.71 18.46
N TYR A 570 -5.52 -25.78 19.38
CA TYR A 570 -5.37 -25.32 20.76
C TYR A 570 -5.28 -26.46 21.77
N ASP A 571 -5.35 -27.71 21.32
CA ASP A 571 -4.99 -28.88 22.13
C ASP A 571 -3.46 -29.08 22.04
N ARG A 572 -2.72 -28.24 22.79
CA ARG A 572 -1.26 -28.16 22.68
C ARG A 572 -0.54 -29.44 23.07
N GLU A 573 -1.10 -30.24 23.98
CA GLU A 573 -0.54 -31.55 24.32
C GLU A 573 -0.56 -32.48 23.11
N LYS A 574 -1.74 -32.64 22.47
CA LYS A 574 -1.86 -33.47 21.26
C LYS A 574 -1.11 -32.91 20.07
N LEU A 575 -1.07 -31.59 19.93
CA LEU A 575 -0.33 -30.94 18.85
C LEU A 575 1.18 -31.16 19.01
N THR A 576 1.70 -31.08 20.23
CA THR A 576 3.10 -31.42 20.54
C THR A 576 3.40 -32.90 20.22
N GLU A 577 2.52 -33.83 20.62
CA GLU A 577 2.66 -35.26 20.27
C GLU A 577 2.71 -35.44 18.75
N TYR A 578 1.78 -34.82 18.02
CA TYR A 578 1.72 -34.90 16.56
C TYR A 578 2.97 -34.34 15.88
N ILE A 579 3.48 -33.18 16.34
CA ILE A 579 4.71 -32.58 15.81
C ILE A 579 5.90 -33.52 16.05
N ASN A 580 6.02 -34.10 17.23
CA ASN A 580 7.09 -35.05 17.53
C ASN A 580 7.04 -36.28 16.61
N GLU A 581 5.86 -36.82 16.33
CA GLU A 581 5.68 -37.92 15.38
C GLU A 581 6.15 -37.55 13.96
N LEU A 582 5.86 -36.34 13.48
CA LEU A 582 6.28 -35.86 12.15
C LEU A 582 7.80 -35.75 12.01
N TYR A 583 8.51 -35.43 13.11
CA TYR A 583 9.97 -35.39 13.15
C TYR A 583 10.61 -36.72 13.62
N GLY A 584 9.81 -37.77 13.80
CA GLY A 584 10.27 -39.13 14.11
C GLY A 584 10.80 -39.32 15.53
N LYS A 585 10.22 -38.62 16.51
CA LYS A 585 10.62 -38.66 17.94
C LYS A 585 9.71 -39.54 18.79
#